data_AF-A0A938UWF5-F1
#
_entry.id   AF-A0A938UWF5-F1
#
_cell.length_a   1.000
_cell.length_b   1.000
_cell.length_c   1.000
_cell.angle_alpha   90.00
_cell.angle_beta   90.00
_cell.angle_gamma   90.00
#
_symmetry.space_group_name_H-M   'P 1'
#
loop_
_entity.id
_entity.type
_entity.pdbx_description
1 polymer ?
#
loop_
_entity_poly.entity_id
_entity_poly.type
_entity_poly.pdbx_seq_one_letter_code
_entity_poly.pdbx_strand_id
1 'polypeptide(L)'
;MEPITKKDLTDALEEFHKKTIEPRFDRIESYIQGQIVPRFDRIESFILNRIEPRFDKIEKKLEEHDKKFADLSDHFDRIYYKLDRLETEYHTITISLQRIEERLDRMEAQLGGMKVKQDKEIALREHLEKEIVDLKQRVFVLQGRIEELEKHLKAVS
;
A
#
# COMPACT_ATOMS: atom_id res chain seq x y z
N MET A 1 -32.68 106.45 1.63
CA MET A 1 -32.16 105.20 1.03
C MET A 1 -33.07 104.88 -0.14
N GLU A 2 -32.53 104.73 -1.35
CA GLU A 2 -33.33 104.29 -2.49
C GLU A 2 -33.84 102.86 -2.26
N PRO A 3 -35.09 102.53 -2.62
CA PRO A 3 -35.63 101.18 -2.43
C PRO A 3 -34.98 100.22 -3.43
N ILE A 4 -34.52 99.06 -2.94
CA ILE A 4 -33.98 97.98 -3.79
C ILE A 4 -35.05 97.55 -4.79
N THR A 5 -34.74 97.59 -6.07
CA THR A 5 -35.63 97.18 -7.14
C THR A 5 -35.45 95.70 -7.48
N LYS A 6 -36.45 95.10 -8.14
CA LYS A 6 -36.36 93.73 -8.67
C LYS A 6 -35.17 93.55 -9.63
N LYS A 7 -34.81 94.61 -10.36
CA LYS A 7 -33.67 94.62 -11.28
C LYS A 7 -32.35 94.48 -10.52
N ASP A 8 -32.17 95.24 -9.44
CA ASP A 8 -30.97 95.18 -8.60
C ASP A 8 -30.74 93.78 -8.03
N LEU A 9 -31.81 93.10 -7.62
CA LEU A 9 -31.75 91.70 -7.17
C LEU A 9 -31.41 90.73 -8.30
N THR A 10 -31.93 90.96 -9.50
CA THR A 10 -31.68 90.09 -10.67
C THR A 10 -30.23 90.22 -11.13
N ASP A 11 -29.73 91.46 -11.22
CA ASP A 11 -28.35 91.76 -11.60
C ASP A 11 -27.36 91.18 -10.57
N ALA A 12 -27.66 91.29 -9.27
CA ALA A 12 -26.84 90.70 -8.20
C ALA A 12 -26.83 89.16 -8.25
N LEU A 13 -27.96 88.52 -8.54
CA LEU A 13 -28.05 87.07 -8.70
C LEU A 13 -27.31 86.58 -9.96
N GLU A 14 -27.43 87.29 -11.08
CA GLU A 14 -26.66 86.99 -12.29
C GLU A 14 -25.15 87.13 -12.06
N GLU A 15 -24.74 88.20 -11.37
CA GLU A 15 -23.35 88.42 -11.03
C GLU A 15 -22.82 87.32 -10.10
N PHE A 16 -23.58 86.96 -9.06
CA PHE A 16 -23.23 85.87 -8.17
C PHE A 16 -23.11 84.53 -8.91
N HIS A 17 -24.06 84.23 -9.81
CA HIS A 17 -24.03 83.04 -10.65
C HIS A 17 -22.77 82.99 -11.52
N LYS A 18 -22.53 84.04 -12.32
CA LYS A 18 -21.41 84.10 -13.28
C LYS A 18 -20.04 84.19 -12.59
N LYS A 19 -19.91 84.95 -11.51
CA LYS A 19 -18.61 85.17 -10.84
C LYS A 19 -18.28 84.12 -9.78
N THR A 20 -19.28 83.50 -9.18
CA THR A 20 -19.07 82.57 -8.04
C THR A 20 -19.43 81.14 -8.38
N ILE A 21 -20.58 80.90 -8.99
CA ILE A 21 -21.10 79.54 -9.19
C ILE A 21 -20.44 78.88 -10.41
N GLU A 22 -20.47 79.51 -11.59
CA GLU A 22 -19.88 78.96 -12.82
C GLU A 22 -18.40 78.56 -12.62
N PRO A 23 -17.50 79.42 -12.10
CA PRO A 23 -16.09 79.05 -11.95
C PRO A 23 -15.85 77.97 -10.89
N ARG A 24 -16.79 77.73 -9.96
CA ARG A 24 -16.71 76.61 -9.03
C ARG A 24 -17.10 75.31 -9.71
N PHE A 25 -18.15 75.31 -10.52
CA PHE A 25 -18.53 74.14 -11.32
C PHE A 25 -17.44 73.77 -12.31
N ASP A 26 -16.86 74.73 -13.04
CA ASP A 26 -15.77 74.47 -13.97
C ASP A 26 -14.55 73.85 -13.28
N ARG A 27 -14.21 74.31 -12.07
CA ARG A 27 -13.13 73.73 -11.27
C ARG A 27 -13.45 72.31 -10.80
N ILE A 28 -14.69 72.04 -10.41
CA ILE A 28 -15.13 70.70 -10.01
C ILE A 28 -15.09 69.77 -11.22
N GLU A 29 -15.61 70.19 -12.37
CA GLU A 29 -15.59 69.41 -13.61
C GLU A 29 -14.15 69.14 -14.06
N SER A 30 -13.29 70.16 -14.07
CA SER A 30 -11.87 70.03 -14.37
C SER A 30 -11.16 69.06 -13.40
N TYR A 31 -11.48 69.11 -12.11
CA TYR A 31 -10.93 68.18 -11.13
C TYR A 31 -11.39 66.73 -11.37
N ILE A 32 -12.69 66.53 -11.65
CA ILE A 32 -13.26 65.21 -11.94
C ILE A 32 -12.61 64.64 -13.20
N GLN A 33 -12.63 65.38 -14.31
CA GLN A 33 -12.12 64.94 -15.60
C GLN A 33 -10.61 64.79 -15.61
N GLY A 34 -9.89 65.70 -14.95
CA GLY A 34 -8.42 65.71 -14.95
C GLY A 34 -7.78 64.79 -13.92
N GLN A 35 -8.46 64.49 -12.81
CA GLN A 35 -7.86 63.73 -11.71
C GLN A 35 -8.62 62.46 -11.35
N ILE A 36 -9.95 62.51 -11.25
CA ILE A 36 -10.73 61.35 -10.79
C ILE A 36 -10.86 60.32 -11.90
N VAL A 37 -11.34 60.71 -13.09
CA VAL A 37 -11.56 59.80 -14.22
C VAL A 37 -10.28 59.00 -14.55
N PRO A 38 -9.09 59.62 -14.72
CA PRO A 38 -7.88 58.88 -15.04
C PRO A 38 -7.40 57.94 -13.92
N ARG A 39 -7.80 58.19 -12.65
CA ARG A 39 -7.51 57.25 -11.54
C ARG A 39 -8.37 56.00 -11.66
N PHE A 40 -9.66 56.14 -11.98
CA PHE A 40 -10.54 55.01 -12.22
C PHE A 40 -10.09 54.20 -13.44
N ASP A 41 -9.74 54.85 -14.54
CA ASP A 41 -9.21 54.16 -15.74
C ASP A 41 -7.95 53.34 -15.41
N ARG A 42 -7.05 53.88 -14.56
CA ARG A 42 -5.87 53.16 -14.09
C ARG A 42 -6.21 51.97 -13.19
N ILE A 43 -7.20 52.12 -12.32
CA ILE A 43 -7.67 51.03 -11.44
C ILE A 43 -8.30 49.91 -12.28
N GLU A 44 -9.21 50.27 -13.18
CA GLU A 44 -9.86 49.32 -14.10
C GLU A 44 -8.82 48.59 -14.94
N SER A 45 -7.90 49.34 -15.57
CA SER A 45 -6.81 48.75 -16.34
C SER A 45 -5.92 47.82 -15.50
N PHE A 46 -5.63 48.17 -14.24
CA PHE A 46 -4.86 47.31 -13.36
C PHE A 46 -5.60 46.02 -13.02
N ILE A 47 -6.91 46.10 -12.71
CA ILE A 47 -7.73 44.93 -12.40
C ILE A 47 -7.80 44.01 -13.63
N LEU A 48 -8.24 44.52 -14.77
CA LEU A 48 -8.46 43.74 -15.99
C LEU A 48 -7.17 43.15 -16.55
N ASN A 49 -6.07 43.91 -16.54
CA ASN A 49 -4.84 43.49 -17.21
C ASN A 49 -3.83 42.79 -16.30
N ARG A 50 -3.95 42.95 -14.96
CA ARG A 50 -2.98 42.37 -14.01
C ARG A 50 -3.62 41.40 -13.03
N ILE A 51 -4.81 41.71 -12.50
CA ILE A 51 -5.43 40.89 -11.46
C ILE A 51 -6.18 39.71 -12.09
N GLU A 52 -7.13 39.96 -13.00
CA GLU A 52 -7.94 38.90 -13.61
C GLU A 52 -7.10 37.79 -14.25
N PRO A 53 -6.09 38.07 -15.10
CA PRO A 53 -5.31 37.00 -15.72
C PRO A 53 -4.46 36.22 -14.73
N ARG A 54 -4.18 36.77 -13.54
CA ARG A 54 -3.49 36.04 -12.46
C ARG A 54 -4.45 35.10 -11.75
N PHE A 55 -5.69 35.52 -11.52
CA PHE A 55 -6.71 34.65 -10.95
C PHE A 55 -7.04 33.49 -11.90
N ASP A 56 -7.20 33.73 -13.20
CA ASP A 56 -7.39 32.66 -14.19
C ASP A 56 -6.24 31.63 -14.17
N LYS A 57 -5.00 32.12 -14.02
CA LYS A 57 -3.83 31.24 -13.91
C LYS A 57 -3.81 30.45 -12.61
N ILE A 58 -4.28 31.03 -11.51
CA ILE A 58 -4.39 30.35 -10.22
C ILE A 58 -5.47 29.27 -10.32
N GLU A 59 -6.64 29.59 -10.87
CA GLU A 59 -7.74 28.64 -11.05
C GLU A 59 -7.31 27.43 -11.87
N LYS A 60 -6.67 27.65 -13.03
CA LYS A 60 -6.13 26.55 -13.85
C LYS A 60 -5.11 25.69 -13.10
N LYS A 61 -4.23 26.29 -12.30
CA LYS A 61 -3.28 25.52 -11.48
C LYS A 61 -3.96 24.71 -10.39
N LEU A 62 -5.02 25.23 -9.79
CA LEU A 62 -5.81 24.50 -8.80
C LEU A 62 -6.51 23.30 -9.46
N GLU A 63 -7.11 23.47 -10.64
CA GLU A 63 -7.68 22.35 -11.41
C GLU A 63 -6.63 21.28 -11.76
N GLU A 64 -5.41 21.69 -12.14
CA GLU A 64 -4.28 20.76 -12.37
C GLU A 64 -3.88 20.02 -11.09
N HIS A 65 -3.88 20.70 -9.95
CA HIS A 65 -3.58 20.09 -8.66
C HIS A 65 -4.67 19.09 -8.25
N ASP A 66 -5.95 19.44 -8.41
CA ASP A 66 -7.08 18.55 -8.09
C ASP A 66 -7.00 17.25 -8.90
N LYS A 67 -6.67 17.33 -10.19
CA LYS A 67 -6.45 16.14 -11.03
C LYS A 67 -5.30 15.28 -10.52
N LYS A 68 -4.16 15.90 -10.19
CA LYS A 68 -2.99 15.18 -9.63
C LYS A 68 -3.32 14.52 -8.30
N PHE A 69 -4.10 15.17 -7.44
CA PHE A 69 -4.51 14.58 -6.16
C PHE A 69 -5.46 13.40 -6.37
N ALA A 70 -6.40 13.49 -7.31
CA ALA A 70 -7.25 12.35 -7.68
C ALA A 70 -6.43 11.17 -8.20
N ASP A 71 -5.47 11.42 -9.11
CA ASP A 71 -4.58 10.37 -9.63
C ASP A 71 -3.73 9.72 -8.53
N LEU A 72 -3.25 10.52 -7.56
CA LEU A 72 -2.51 10.02 -6.39
C LEU A 72 -3.39 9.16 -5.49
N SER A 73 -4.63 9.59 -5.21
CA SER A 73 -5.60 8.80 -4.44
C SER A 73 -5.86 7.45 -5.10
N ASP A 74 -6.13 7.43 -6.40
CA ASP A 74 -6.32 6.18 -7.17
C ASP A 74 -5.08 5.28 -7.12
N HIS A 75 -3.88 5.87 -7.15
CA HIS A 75 -2.64 5.12 -7.01
C HIS A 75 -2.50 4.48 -5.63
N PHE A 76 -2.82 5.21 -4.57
CA PHE A 76 -2.80 4.69 -3.21
C PHE A 76 -3.81 3.55 -3.02
N ASP A 77 -5.03 3.67 -3.55
CA ASP A 77 -6.02 2.60 -3.50
C ASP A 77 -5.48 1.30 -4.12
N ARG A 78 -4.83 1.40 -5.30
CA ARG A 78 -4.19 0.25 -5.95
C ARG A 78 -3.05 -0.34 -5.12
N ILE A 79 -2.29 0.47 -4.39
CA ILE A 79 -1.25 0.00 -3.46
C ILE A 79 -1.91 -0.77 -2.31
N TYR A 80 -2.96 -0.21 -1.69
CA TYR A 80 -3.67 -0.88 -0.60
C TYR A 80 -4.24 -2.24 -1.03
N TYR A 81 -4.86 -2.34 -2.20
CA TYR A 81 -5.33 -3.63 -2.73
C TYR A 81 -4.20 -4.65 -2.93
N LYS A 82 -3.02 -4.20 -3.39
CA LYS A 82 -1.87 -5.11 -3.54
C LYS A 82 -1.34 -5.57 -2.19
N LEU A 83 -1.32 -4.70 -1.19
CA LEU A 83 -0.87 -5.03 0.17
C LEU A 83 -1.82 -6.04 0.83
N ASP A 84 -3.13 -5.83 0.72
CA ASP A 84 -4.14 -6.77 1.25
C ASP A 84 -4.02 -8.17 0.62
N ARG A 85 -3.80 -8.22 -0.69
CA ARG A 85 -3.52 -9.48 -1.38
C ARG A 85 -2.22 -10.14 -0.90
N LEU A 86 -1.14 -9.38 -0.74
CA LEU A 86 0.13 -9.91 -0.23
C LEU A 86 -0.01 -10.44 1.20
N GLU A 87 -0.79 -9.77 2.04
CA GLU A 87 -1.09 -10.22 3.40
C GLU A 87 -1.84 -11.57 3.38
N THR A 88 -2.82 -11.72 2.49
CA THR A 88 -3.55 -12.98 2.31
C THR A 88 -2.64 -14.12 1.82
N GLU A 89 -1.78 -13.84 0.82
CA GLU A 89 -0.80 -14.81 0.31
C GLU A 89 0.19 -15.22 1.41
N TYR A 90 0.67 -14.26 2.21
CA TYR A 90 1.55 -14.52 3.35
C TYR A 90 0.90 -15.45 4.39
N HIS A 91 -0.34 -15.19 4.80
CA HIS A 91 -1.06 -16.06 5.73
C HIS A 91 -1.22 -17.48 5.17
N THR A 92 -1.50 -17.60 3.88
CA THR A 92 -1.62 -18.90 3.20
C THR A 92 -0.31 -19.68 3.20
N ILE A 93 0.82 -19.00 2.97
CA ILE A 93 2.15 -19.61 3.03
C ILE A 93 2.46 -20.07 4.46
N THR A 94 2.20 -19.23 5.46
CA THR A 94 2.44 -19.57 6.88
C THR A 94 1.68 -20.84 7.29
N ILE A 95 0.39 -20.94 6.95
CA ILE A 95 -0.41 -22.15 7.22
C ILE A 95 0.15 -23.37 6.48
N SER A 96 0.61 -23.18 5.24
CA SER A 96 1.18 -24.27 4.45
C SER A 96 2.50 -24.77 5.03
N LEU A 97 3.35 -23.87 5.53
CA LEU A 97 4.60 -24.21 6.22
C LEU A 97 4.33 -24.99 7.51
N GLN A 98 3.39 -24.55 8.34
CA GLN A 98 3.00 -25.28 9.54
C GLN A 98 2.55 -26.72 9.23
N ARG A 99 1.77 -26.92 8.17
CA ARG A 99 1.35 -28.27 7.73
C ARG A 99 2.52 -29.13 7.25
N ILE A 100 3.53 -28.52 6.63
CA ILE A 100 4.75 -29.21 6.20
C ILE A 100 5.55 -29.63 7.43
N GLU A 101 5.74 -28.75 8.41
CA GLU A 101 6.42 -29.05 9.68
C GLU A 101 5.75 -30.24 10.39
N GLU A 102 4.43 -30.20 10.58
CA GLU A 102 3.69 -31.31 11.19
C GLU A 102 3.82 -32.63 10.41
N ARG A 103 3.93 -32.56 9.08
CA ARG A 103 4.13 -33.75 8.25
C ARG A 103 5.55 -34.29 8.39
N LEU A 104 6.55 -33.43 8.49
CA LEU A 104 7.94 -33.81 8.74
C LEU A 104 8.08 -34.49 10.11
N ASP A 105 7.48 -33.94 11.16
CA ASP A 105 7.47 -34.56 12.49
C ASP A 105 6.89 -35.98 12.47
N ARG A 106 5.78 -36.17 11.75
CA ARG A 106 5.18 -37.51 11.57
C ARG A 106 6.10 -38.46 10.81
N MET A 107 6.79 -37.97 9.77
CA MET A 107 7.74 -38.78 9.00
C MET A 107 8.96 -39.17 9.84
N GLU A 108 9.49 -38.25 10.65
CA GLU A 108 10.59 -38.53 11.58
C GLU A 108 10.19 -39.59 12.61
N ALA A 109 8.99 -39.48 13.19
CA ALA A 109 8.46 -40.49 14.11
C ALA A 109 8.31 -41.87 13.45
N GLN A 110 7.79 -41.91 12.21
CA GLN A 110 7.66 -43.16 11.44
C GLN A 110 9.02 -43.79 11.13
N LEU A 111 9.99 -43.00 10.70
CA LEU A 111 11.36 -43.46 10.43
C LEU A 111 12.02 -43.99 11.70
N GLY A 112 11.86 -43.29 12.83
CA GLY A 112 12.31 -43.76 14.14
C GLY A 112 11.70 -45.13 14.50
N GLY A 113 10.39 -45.30 14.29
CA GLY A 113 9.71 -46.57 14.50
C GLY A 113 10.20 -47.70 13.58
N MET A 114 10.50 -47.39 12.31
CA MET A 114 11.07 -48.35 11.36
C MET A 114 12.47 -48.78 11.78
N LYS A 115 13.31 -47.84 12.25
CA LYS A 115 14.66 -48.14 12.74
C LYS A 115 14.62 -49.12 13.91
N VAL A 116 13.74 -48.88 14.89
CA VAL A 116 13.56 -49.79 16.04
C VAL A 116 13.09 -51.18 15.60
N LYS A 117 12.18 -51.27 14.63
CA LYS A 117 11.75 -52.57 14.08
C LYS A 117 12.89 -53.30 13.37
N GLN A 118 13.70 -52.56 12.61
CA GLN A 118 14.86 -53.11 11.90
C GLN A 118 15.90 -53.64 12.89
N ASP A 119 16.20 -52.91 13.96
CA ASP A 119 17.13 -53.35 15.01
C ASP A 119 16.64 -54.66 15.68
N LYS A 120 15.33 -54.80 15.91
CA LYS A 120 14.73 -56.04 16.44
C LYS A 120 14.86 -57.21 15.47
N GLU A 121 14.62 -56.98 14.18
CA GLU A 121 14.73 -58.02 13.15
C GLU A 121 16.18 -58.51 13.01
N ILE A 122 17.16 -57.59 13.06
CA ILE A 122 18.58 -57.93 13.07
C ILE A 122 18.90 -58.84 14.26
N ALA A 123 18.49 -58.45 15.47
CA ALA A 123 18.74 -59.24 16.67
C ALA A 123 18.07 -60.63 16.63
N LEU A 124 16.84 -60.72 16.11
CA LEU A 124 16.13 -61.99 15.93
C LEU A 124 16.87 -62.89 14.93
N ARG A 125 17.34 -62.32 13.81
CA ARG A 125 18.10 -63.05 12.80
C ARG A 125 19.41 -63.59 13.36
N GLU A 126 20.15 -62.79 14.12
CA GLU A 126 21.37 -63.23 14.80
C GLU A 126 21.11 -64.40 15.77
N HIS A 127 19.98 -64.38 16.48
CA HIS A 127 19.57 -65.47 17.35
C HIS A 127 19.26 -66.75 16.56
N LEU A 128 18.45 -66.66 15.51
CA LEU A 128 18.11 -67.78 14.65
C LEU A 128 19.35 -68.38 13.96
N GLU A 129 20.29 -67.55 13.53
CA GLU A 129 21.56 -68.01 12.96
C GLU A 129 22.35 -68.87 13.95
N LYS A 130 22.37 -68.51 15.25
CA LYS A 130 23.01 -69.33 16.29
C LYS A 130 22.27 -70.65 16.52
N GLU A 131 20.95 -70.64 16.60
CA GLU A 131 20.15 -71.86 16.74
C GLU A 131 20.34 -72.82 15.56
N ILE A 132 20.42 -72.29 14.33
CA ILE A 132 20.70 -73.09 13.13
C ILE A 132 22.09 -73.74 13.22
N VAL A 133 23.10 -73.03 13.70
CA VAL A 133 24.45 -73.59 13.89
C VAL A 133 24.43 -74.72 14.92
N ASP A 134 23.75 -74.52 16.06
CA ASP A 134 23.62 -75.55 17.09
C ASP A 134 22.85 -76.79 16.58
N LEU A 135 21.73 -76.60 15.87
CA LEU A 135 20.99 -77.69 15.26
C LEU A 135 21.82 -78.46 14.23
N LYS A 136 22.58 -77.77 13.38
CA LYS A 136 23.51 -78.40 12.43
C LYS A 136 24.54 -79.28 13.16
N GLN A 137 25.09 -78.80 14.27
CA GLN A 137 26.04 -79.57 15.08
C GLN A 137 25.39 -80.82 15.70
N ARG A 138 24.17 -80.69 16.24
CA ARG A 138 23.41 -81.82 16.80
C ARG A 138 23.10 -82.87 15.74
N VAL A 139 22.67 -82.44 14.53
CA VAL A 139 22.42 -83.34 13.40
C VAL A 139 23.69 -84.09 13.00
N PHE A 140 24.83 -83.41 12.93
CA PHE A 140 26.12 -84.06 12.63
C PHE A 140 26.49 -85.14 13.66
N VAL A 141 26.31 -84.86 14.95
CA VAL A 141 26.55 -85.85 16.02
C VAL A 141 25.59 -87.05 15.90
N LEU A 142 24.31 -86.81 15.61
CA LEU A 142 23.34 -87.88 15.43
C LEU A 142 23.64 -88.75 14.20
N GLN A 143 24.08 -88.14 13.09
CA GLN A 143 24.53 -88.86 11.90
C GLN A 143 25.68 -89.81 12.22
N GLY A 144 26.71 -89.33 12.94
CA GLY A 144 27.83 -90.19 13.37
C GLY A 144 27.39 -91.36 14.26
N ARG A 145 26.45 -91.15 15.18
CA ARG A 145 25.89 -92.23 16.02
C ARG A 145 25.09 -93.24 15.22
N ILE A 146 24.35 -92.81 14.20
CA ILE A 146 23.61 -93.72 13.30
C ILE A 146 24.58 -94.59 12.51
N GLU A 147 25.65 -94.01 11.96
CA GLU A 147 26.67 -94.77 11.22
C GLU A 147 27.35 -95.84 12.11
N GLU A 148 27.61 -95.51 13.39
CA GLU A 148 28.16 -96.46 14.36
C GLU A 148 27.18 -97.61 14.65
N LEU A 149 25.90 -97.29 14.88
CA LEU A 149 24.84 -98.29 15.07
C LEU A 149 24.66 -99.19 13.83
N GLU A 150 24.69 -98.63 12.62
CA GLU A 150 24.61 -99.38 11.37
C GLU A 150 25.77 -100.37 11.22
N LYS A 151 27.00 -99.97 11.59
CA LYS A 151 28.17 -100.86 11.61
C LYS A 151 28.00 -101.98 12.62
N HIS A 152 27.55 -101.67 13.84
CA HIS A 152 27.31 -102.67 14.89
C HIS A 152 26.24 -103.69 14.48
N LEU A 153 25.13 -103.22 13.87
CA LEU A 153 24.07 -104.10 13.39
C LEU A 153 24.60 -105.09 12.35
N LYS A 154 25.40 -104.61 11.39
CA LYS A 154 26.04 -105.46 10.37
C LYS A 154 27.04 -106.47 10.95
N ALA A 155 27.65 -106.17 12.09
CA ALA A 155 28.61 -107.08 12.73
C ALA A 155 27.94 -108.20 13.55
N VAL A 156 26.68 -108.00 13.95
CA VAL A 156 25.90 -108.95 14.78
C VAL A 156 24.85 -109.72 13.94
N SER A 157 24.62 -109.31 12.69
CA SER A 157 23.77 -110.01 11.70
C SER A 157 24.58 -111.01 10.89
#